data_AF-A0A8C8ALZ7-F1
#
_entry.id   AF-A0A8C8ALZ7-F1
#
_cell.length_a   1.000
_cell.length_b   1.000
_cell.length_c   1.000
_cell.angle_alpha   90.00
_cell.angle_beta   90.00
_cell.angle_gamma   90.00
#
_symmetry.space_group_name_H-M   'P 1'
#
loop_
_entity.id
_entity.type
_entity.pdbx_description
1 polymer ?
#
loop_
_entity_poly.entity_id
_entity_poly.type
_entity_poly.pdbx_seq_one_letter_code
_entity_poly.pdbx_strand_id
1 'polypeptide(L)'
;MTSYRQELEKYRDIDEDKILRELSAEELEQLDVELLEMDPENMLLPAGLRQRDQTRKSPTGPLDREALLQHLEKQALEAGERDDLVPFTGEKKGGGRGPAVPGIFSS
;
A
#
# COMPACT_ATOMS: atom_id res chain seq x y z
N MET A 1 -32.65 -4.69 -20.89
CA MET A 1 -31.24 -4.91 -20.56
C MET A 1 -31.18 -6.05 -19.57
N THR A 2 -30.50 -7.14 -19.93
CA THR A 2 -30.09 -8.18 -18.98
C THR A 2 -29.25 -7.54 -17.89
N SER A 3 -29.48 -7.92 -16.63
CA SER A 3 -28.64 -7.44 -15.53
C SER A 3 -27.23 -8.03 -15.69
N TYR A 4 -26.19 -7.27 -15.36
CA TYR A 4 -24.81 -7.78 -15.35
C TYR A 4 -24.66 -9.12 -14.61
N ARG A 5 -25.42 -9.32 -13.53
CA ARG A 5 -25.45 -10.60 -12.79
C ARG A 5 -26.00 -11.78 -13.61
N GLN A 6 -26.93 -11.53 -14.52
CA GLN A 6 -27.52 -12.56 -15.40
C GLN A 6 -26.55 -12.95 -16.53
N GLU A 7 -25.71 -12.03 -16.99
CA GLU A 7 -24.66 -12.33 -17.97
C GLU A 7 -23.53 -13.17 -17.36
N LEU A 8 -23.17 -12.93 -16.09
CA LEU A 8 -22.18 -13.72 -15.37
C LEU A 8 -22.60 -15.19 -15.17
N GLU A 9 -23.90 -15.45 -15.17
CA GLU A 9 -24.45 -16.80 -14.98
C GLU A 9 -24.00 -17.78 -16.10
N LYS A 10 -23.70 -17.26 -17.29
CA LYS A 10 -23.13 -18.04 -18.41
C LYS A 10 -21.71 -18.55 -18.12
N TYR A 11 -20.94 -17.83 -17.32
CA TYR A 11 -19.54 -18.13 -17.04
C TYR A 11 -19.35 -18.92 -15.74
N ARG A 12 -20.42 -19.13 -14.96
CA ARG A 12 -20.37 -19.73 -13.61
C ARG A 12 -19.82 -21.15 -13.57
N ASP A 13 -20.10 -21.96 -14.59
CA ASP A 13 -19.75 -23.38 -14.64
C ASP A 13 -18.50 -23.66 -15.48
N ILE A 14 -17.77 -22.61 -15.89
CA ILE A 14 -16.53 -22.75 -16.65
C ILE A 14 -15.38 -23.08 -15.70
N ASP A 15 -14.59 -24.08 -16.04
CA ASP A 15 -13.36 -24.44 -15.33
C ASP A 15 -12.23 -23.50 -15.75
N GLU A 16 -12.08 -22.39 -15.01
CA GLU A 16 -11.06 -21.36 -15.25
C GLU A 16 -9.64 -21.95 -15.19
N ASP A 17 -9.37 -22.84 -14.23
CA ASP A 17 -8.06 -23.46 -14.05
C ASP A 17 -7.65 -24.31 -15.26
N LYS A 18 -8.62 -25.00 -15.87
CA LYS A 18 -8.36 -25.78 -17.09
C LYS A 18 -7.98 -24.88 -18.26
N ILE A 19 -8.71 -23.79 -18.48
CA ILE A 19 -8.42 -22.84 -19.57
C ILE A 19 -7.02 -22.25 -19.40
N LEU A 20 -6.66 -21.84 -18.19
CA LEU A 20 -5.35 -21.27 -17.90
C LEU A 20 -4.20 -22.25 -18.15
N ARG A 21 -4.42 -23.56 -17.95
CA ARG A 21 -3.43 -24.61 -18.23
C ARG A 21 -3.27 -24.94 -19.71
N GLU A 22 -4.28 -24.64 -20.53
CA GLU A 22 -4.22 -24.85 -21.98
C GLU A 22 -3.42 -23.75 -22.69
N LEU A 23 -3.21 -22.60 -22.04
CA LEU A 23 -2.38 -21.51 -22.56
C LEU A 23 -0.89 -21.87 -22.52
N SER A 24 -0.16 -21.45 -23.56
CA SER A 24 1.29 -21.50 -23.59
C SER A 24 1.92 -20.44 -22.68
N ALA A 25 3.20 -20.60 -22.35
CA ALA A 25 3.91 -19.65 -21.49
C ALA A 25 3.94 -18.21 -22.06
N GLU A 26 4.03 -18.09 -23.39
CA GLU A 26 4.04 -16.79 -24.08
C GLU A 26 2.65 -16.12 -24.02
N GLU A 27 1.58 -16.91 -24.17
CA GLU A 27 0.20 -16.40 -24.08
C GLU A 27 -0.16 -15.97 -22.64
N LEU A 28 0.34 -16.70 -21.64
CA LEU A 28 0.22 -16.32 -20.22
C LEU A 28 0.92 -15.00 -19.91
N GLU A 29 2.14 -14.79 -20.43
CA GLU A 29 2.86 -13.53 -20.24
C GLU A 29 2.15 -12.36 -20.93
N GLN A 30 1.60 -12.59 -22.13
CA GLN A 30 0.81 -11.59 -22.83
C GLN A 30 -0.48 -11.23 -22.07
N LEU A 31 -1.15 -12.22 -21.50
CA LEU A 31 -2.33 -12.01 -20.65
C LEU A 31 -2.01 -11.17 -19.43
N ASP A 32 -0.89 -11.44 -18.74
CA ASP A 32 -0.44 -10.64 -17.61
C ASP A 32 -0.21 -9.17 -18.00
N VAL A 33 0.39 -8.92 -19.17
CA VAL A 33 0.59 -7.56 -19.68
C VAL A 33 -0.74 -6.86 -19.96
N GLU A 34 -1.71 -7.54 -20.58
CA GLU A 34 -3.03 -6.97 -20.87
C GLU A 34 -3.76 -6.62 -19.56
N LEU A 35 -3.74 -7.50 -18.56
CA LEU A 35 -4.33 -7.26 -17.24
C LEU A 35 -3.75 -6.01 -16.56
N LEU A 36 -2.45 -5.74 -16.75
CA LEU A 36 -1.77 -4.56 -16.22
C LEU A 36 -2.15 -3.26 -16.91
N GLU A 37 -2.70 -3.30 -18.13
CA GLU A 37 -3.16 -2.15 -18.92
C GLU A 37 -4.66 -1.91 -18.80
N MET A 38 -5.42 -2.91 -18.34
CA MET A 38 -6.86 -2.78 -18.09
C MET A 38 -7.17 -1.78 -16.97
N ASP A 39 -8.37 -1.18 -17.03
CA ASP A 39 -8.87 -0.25 -16.02
C ASP A 39 -8.92 -0.94 -14.63
N PRO A 40 -8.27 -0.39 -13.58
CA PRO A 40 -8.31 -0.96 -12.23
C PRO A 40 -9.74 -1.05 -11.66
N GLU A 41 -10.70 -0.29 -12.17
CA GLU A 41 -12.11 -0.37 -11.79
C GLU A 41 -12.92 -1.39 -12.60
N ASN A 42 -12.28 -2.15 -13.50
CA ASN A 42 -12.97 -3.17 -14.28
C ASN A 42 -13.55 -4.24 -13.36
N MET A 43 -14.88 -4.41 -13.42
CA MET A 43 -15.62 -5.37 -12.61
C MET A 43 -15.23 -6.83 -12.90
N LEU A 44 -14.71 -7.13 -14.09
CA LEU A 44 -14.26 -8.47 -14.46
C LEU A 44 -12.89 -8.83 -13.87
N LEU A 45 -12.13 -7.85 -13.39
CA LEU A 45 -10.85 -8.10 -12.72
C LEU A 45 -11.09 -8.46 -11.24
N PRO A 46 -10.57 -9.62 -10.78
CA PRO A 46 -10.52 -9.94 -9.36
C PRO A 46 -9.83 -8.84 -8.56
N ALA A 47 -10.32 -8.56 -7.36
CA ALA A 47 -9.82 -7.44 -6.55
C ALA A 47 -8.30 -7.49 -6.30
N GLY A 48 -7.73 -8.69 -6.13
CA GLY A 48 -6.30 -8.89 -5.95
C GLY A 48 -5.45 -8.62 -7.21
N LEU A 49 -6.05 -8.66 -8.40
CA LEU A 49 -5.38 -8.44 -9.68
C LEU A 49 -5.51 -7.00 -10.20
N ARG A 50 -6.39 -6.19 -9.58
CA ARG A 50 -6.53 -4.75 -9.91
C ARG A 50 -5.30 -3.93 -9.53
N GLN A 51 -4.56 -4.40 -8.54
CA GLN A 51 -3.37 -3.74 -8.04
C GLN A 51 -2.13 -4.45 -8.56
N ARG A 52 -1.23 -3.69 -9.21
CA ARG A 52 0.08 -4.19 -9.61
C ARG A 52 0.88 -4.66 -8.39
N ASP A 53 1.60 -5.76 -8.54
CA ASP A 53 2.55 -6.18 -7.52
C ASP A 53 3.63 -5.09 -7.35
N GLN A 54 3.74 -4.56 -6.13
CA GLN A 54 4.68 -3.50 -5.81
C GLN A 54 6.09 -4.02 -5.53
N THR A 55 6.27 -5.35 -5.48
CA THR A 55 7.56 -5.96 -5.20
C THR A 55 7.94 -6.98 -6.27
N ARG A 56 9.19 -6.90 -6.74
CA ARG A 56 9.80 -7.94 -7.57
C ARG A 56 10.39 -9.09 -6.74
N LYS A 57 10.36 -8.96 -5.40
CA LYS A 57 10.91 -9.97 -4.50
C LYS A 57 9.91 -11.10 -4.36
N SER A 58 10.38 -12.33 -4.54
CA SER A 58 9.59 -13.51 -4.22
C SER A 58 9.18 -13.51 -2.74
N PRO A 59 8.02 -14.11 -2.41
CA PRO A 59 7.60 -14.25 -1.02
C PRO A 59 8.70 -14.97 -0.25
N THR A 60 9.13 -14.38 0.86
CA THR A 60 10.32 -14.82 1.61
C THR A 60 10.06 -16.06 2.50
N GLY A 61 8.93 -16.75 2.26
CA GLY A 61 8.47 -17.87 3.07
C GLY A 61 7.77 -17.43 4.37
N PRO A 62 7.56 -18.35 5.33
CA PRO A 62 7.02 -18.01 6.64
C PRO A 62 7.96 -17.04 7.38
N LEU A 63 7.39 -16.23 8.28
CA LEU A 63 8.14 -15.22 9.03
C LEU A 63 9.28 -15.85 9.86
N ASP A 64 10.52 -15.56 9.48
CA ASP A 64 11.70 -15.82 10.31
C ASP A 64 11.93 -14.64 11.28
N ARG A 65 11.56 -14.85 12.54
CA ARG A 65 11.65 -13.83 13.59
C ARG A 65 13.10 -13.55 14.00
N GLU A 66 13.98 -14.55 13.98
CA GLU A 66 15.37 -14.38 14.42
C GLU A 66 16.16 -13.54 13.43
N ALA A 67 16.00 -13.83 12.13
CA ALA A 67 16.60 -13.04 11.07
C ALA A 67 16.13 -11.57 11.09
N LEU A 68 14.84 -11.34 11.35
CA LEU A 68 14.29 -9.98 11.48
C LEU A 68 14.93 -9.21 12.64
N LEU A 69 15.07 -9.84 13.81
CA LEU A 69 15.66 -9.19 14.98
C LEU A 69 17.14 -8.84 14.76
N GLN A 70 17.92 -9.77 14.20
CA GLN A 70 19.32 -9.50 13.85
C GLN A 70 19.46 -8.35 12.85
N HIS A 71 18.56 -8.26 11.87
CA HIS A 71 18.54 -7.15 10.93
C HIS A 71 18.25 -5.81 11.61
N LEU A 72 17.26 -5.76 12.50
CA LEU A 72 16.90 -4.55 13.24
C LEU A 72 18.01 -4.11 14.20
N GLU A 73 18.66 -5.05 14.89
CA GLU A 73 19.81 -4.77 15.74
C GLU A 73 20.95 -4.15 14.93
N LYS A 74 21.29 -4.75 13.78
CA LYS A 74 22.31 -4.22 12.87
C LYS A 74 21.95 -2.81 12.38
N GLN A 75 20.71 -2.59 11.93
CA GLN A 75 20.25 -1.27 11.51
C GLN A 75 20.32 -0.24 12.62
N ALA A 76 19.98 -0.61 13.86
CA ALA A 76 20.06 0.27 15.01
C ALA A 76 21.50 0.65 15.37
N LEU A 77 22.46 -0.29 15.23
CA LEU A 77 23.88 0.01 15.41
C LEU A 77 24.45 0.90 14.30
N GLU A 78 23.99 0.73 13.06
CA GLU A 78 24.46 1.49 11.89
C GLU A 78 23.78 2.87 11.75
N ALA A 79 22.67 3.10 12.45
CA ALA A 79 21.97 4.37 12.46
C ALA A 79 22.82 5.45 13.16
N GLY A 80 23.37 6.38 12.38
CA GLY A 80 24.10 7.53 12.89
C GLY A 80 23.21 8.55 13.60
N GLU A 81 23.81 9.38 14.45
CA GLU A 81 23.15 10.56 15.01
C GLU A 81 22.81 11.57 13.90
N ARG A 82 21.73 12.34 14.09
CA ARG A 82 21.32 13.35 13.11
C ARG A 82 22.17 14.61 13.30
N ASP A 83 22.85 15.06 12.26
CA ASP A 83 23.74 16.23 12.35
C ASP A 83 23.01 17.58 12.49
N ASP A 84 21.70 17.61 12.23
CA ASP A 84 20.86 18.81 12.24
C ASP A 84 20.13 19.05 13.58
N LEU A 85 20.50 18.31 14.63
CA LEU A 85 19.92 18.42 15.96
C LEU A 85 20.26 19.76 16.63
N VAL A 86 19.27 20.66 16.69
CA VAL A 86 19.33 21.84 17.56
C VAL A 86 19.13 21.39 19.02
N PRO A 87 20.09 21.64 19.93
CA PRO A 87 19.98 21.19 21.31
C PRO A 87 18.77 21.83 22.00
N PHE A 88 18.06 21.04 22.79
CA PHE A 88 16.91 21.52 23.56
C PHE A 88 17.38 22.51 24.64
N THR A 89 17.03 23.78 24.50
CA THR A 89 17.48 24.86 25.42
C THR A 89 16.60 25.04 26.65
N GLY A 90 15.46 24.32 26.76
CA GLY A 90 14.55 24.44 27.91
C GLY A 90 13.82 25.79 28.03
N GLU A 91 14.02 26.71 27.07
CA GLU A 91 13.39 28.03 27.10
C GLU A 91 11.88 27.93 26.77
N LYS A 92 11.04 28.38 27.70
CA LYS A 92 9.61 28.58 27.44
C LYS A 92 9.41 29.79 26.51
N LYS A 93 9.34 29.57 25.19
CA LYS A 93 8.96 30.59 24.19
C LYS A 93 7.47 30.96 24.17
N GLY A 94 6.69 30.51 25.15
CA GLY A 94 5.28 30.88 25.30
C GLY A 94 5.16 32.16 26.12
N GLY A 95 4.73 33.26 25.49
CA GLY A 95 4.30 34.46 26.21
C GLY A 95 3.22 34.09 27.22
N GLY A 96 3.45 34.38 28.50
CA GLY A 96 2.48 34.14 29.55
C GLY A 96 1.14 34.76 29.17
N ARG A 97 0.06 33.98 29.25
CA ARG A 97 -1.30 34.52 29.11
C ARG A 97 -1.54 35.44 30.31
N GLY A 98 -1.20 36.71 30.16
CA GLY A 98 -1.58 37.76 31.10
C GLY A 98 -3.10 37.88 31.17
N PRO A 99 -3.66 38.38 32.28
CA PRO A 99 -5.10 38.50 32.43
C PRO A 99 -5.67 39.42 31.34
N ALA A 100 -6.75 38.97 30.68
CA ALA A 100 -7.44 39.76 29.67
C ALA A 100 -7.97 41.06 30.31
N VAL A 101 -7.46 42.21 29.89
CA VAL A 101 -8.01 43.51 30.24
C VAL A 101 -9.27 43.78 29.40
N PRO A 102 -10.44 44.01 30.01
CA PRO A 102 -11.63 44.40 29.26
C PRO A 102 -11.55 45.90 28.98
N GLY A 103 -11.35 46.27 27.72
CA GLY A 103 -11.07 47.65 27.31
C GLY A 103 -11.85 48.09 26.08
N ILE A 104 -13.17 48.29 26.26
CA ILE A 104 -14.02 49.34 25.69
C ILE A 104 -13.68 49.84 24.26
N PHE A 105 -14.45 49.36 23.27
CA PHE A 105 -14.64 50.07 22.00
C PHE A 105 -15.54 51.28 22.25
N SER A 106 -15.01 52.50 22.09
CA SER A 106 -15.81 53.71 21.95
C SER A 106 -16.30 53.84 20.50
N SER A 107 -17.58 54.16 20.35
CA SER A 107 -18.36 54.40 19.14
C SER A 107 -17.77 55.40 18.16
#